data_AF-A0A9E6UY69-F1
#
_entry.id   AF-A0A9E6UY69-F1
#
_cell.length_a   1.000
_cell.length_b   1.000
_cell.length_c   1.000
_cell.angle_alpha   90.00
_cell.angle_beta   90.00
_cell.angle_gamma   90.00
#
_symmetry.space_group_name_H-M   'P 1'
#
loop_
_entity.id
_entity.type
_entity.pdbx_description
1 polymer ?
#
loop_
_entity_poly.entity_id
_entity_poly.type
_entity_poly.pdbx_seq_one_letter_code
_entity_poly.pdbx_strand_id
1 'polypeptide(L)'
;MELNCGYVQKYNSHKGFGFVKRSLSKDLLDKDIFFHISKIKSRYPEIAKQFDAEAYHEVFIWYSLEENNKGKCVDEVWISFQNIPEQIQDKFRNMFSSIANSMSLKKLQDSGLLKIGQEILDDAEYKVLIEQKQEQTQENKKIPQNVHTRKSREPNRVFVNYLGLPEYLYKQIFEVSREWRTHEWSHIPGGCDVIVEYTDGRVHLYDWIKYPDRYIQSFFDGIVDYPQSQQIAIAKNEITRIFSRFCENEEDMKTTKFEEVWNSENANTTPWDALKNFKIIKEQEKIEDVFSEDDLYDLAITPNWSVDRYQFENLSDYAEAVWGIPDPRLVEDF
;
A
#
# COMPACT_ATOMS: atom_id res chain seq x y z
N MET A 1 -29.85 2.84 -7.59
CA MET A 1 -29.27 4.06 -7.03
C MET A 1 -28.39 3.66 -5.84
N GLU A 2 -27.09 3.86 -5.98
CA GLU A 2 -26.09 3.51 -4.97
C GLU A 2 -25.79 4.77 -4.14
N LEU A 3 -26.23 4.81 -2.88
CA LEU A 3 -25.96 5.92 -1.97
C LEU A 3 -24.53 5.83 -1.43
N ASN A 4 -23.87 6.97 -1.35
CA ASN A 4 -22.50 7.12 -0.91
C ASN A 4 -22.31 8.38 -0.08
N CYS A 5 -21.15 8.48 0.58
CA CYS A 5 -20.75 9.67 1.30
C CYS A 5 -19.23 9.83 1.31
N GLY A 6 -18.79 11.05 1.53
CA GLY A 6 -17.38 11.40 1.54
C GLY A 6 -17.11 12.88 1.75
N TYR A 7 -15.84 13.22 1.92
CA TYR A 7 -15.36 14.60 2.00
C TYR A 7 -14.89 15.08 0.62
N VAL A 8 -15.14 16.34 0.32
CA VAL A 8 -14.62 16.98 -0.89
C VAL A 8 -13.10 17.14 -0.74
N GLN A 9 -12.35 16.50 -1.64
CA GLN A 9 -10.90 16.50 -1.59
C GLN A 9 -10.29 17.64 -2.40
N LYS A 10 -10.89 17.96 -3.56
CA LYS A 10 -10.39 18.98 -4.49
C LYS A 10 -11.57 19.68 -5.14
N TYR A 11 -11.44 20.99 -5.37
CA TYR A 11 -12.40 21.77 -6.13
C TYR A 11 -11.70 22.84 -6.97
N ASN A 12 -12.10 22.96 -8.24
CA ASN A 12 -11.66 24.00 -9.14
C ASN A 12 -12.79 25.03 -9.29
N SER A 13 -12.68 26.16 -8.59
CA SER A 13 -13.67 27.24 -8.60
C SER A 13 -13.87 27.87 -9.97
N HIS A 14 -12.81 27.93 -10.79
CA HIS A 14 -12.88 28.49 -12.15
C HIS A 14 -13.70 27.60 -13.10
N LYS A 15 -13.54 26.27 -12.99
CA LYS A 15 -14.22 25.29 -13.86
C LYS A 15 -15.50 24.72 -13.27
N GLY A 16 -15.78 24.97 -11.98
CA GLY A 16 -17.00 24.54 -11.30
C GLY A 16 -17.11 23.02 -11.11
N PHE A 17 -16.00 22.31 -10.93
CA PHE A 17 -16.02 20.87 -10.64
C PHE A 17 -15.02 20.49 -9.56
N GLY A 18 -15.24 19.33 -8.95
CA GLY A 18 -14.34 18.79 -7.95
C GLY A 18 -14.40 17.28 -7.83
N PHE A 19 -13.74 16.78 -6.79
CA PHE A 19 -13.65 15.36 -6.48
C PHE A 19 -13.97 15.09 -5.01
N VAL A 20 -14.69 14.00 -4.76
CA VAL A 20 -15.05 13.52 -3.41
C VAL A 20 -14.29 12.24 -3.12
N LYS A 21 -13.64 12.18 -1.95
CA LYS A 21 -12.99 10.98 -1.42
C LYS A 21 -14.03 10.13 -0.67
N ARG A 22 -14.28 8.92 -1.17
CA ARG A 22 -15.32 8.01 -0.66
C ARG A 22 -14.92 7.41 0.70
N SER A 23 -15.86 7.35 1.66
CA SER A 23 -15.53 6.92 3.04
C SER A 23 -15.84 5.46 3.38
N LEU A 24 -16.67 4.73 2.62
CA LEU A 24 -17.24 3.44 3.06
C LEU A 24 -16.96 2.21 2.18
N SER A 25 -16.57 2.36 0.90
CA SER A 25 -16.44 1.23 -0.02
C SER A 25 -14.99 0.84 -0.23
N LYS A 26 -14.63 -0.39 0.17
CA LYS A 26 -13.26 -0.94 0.08
C LYS A 26 -12.74 -1.04 -1.36
N ASP A 27 -13.61 -1.38 -2.31
CA ASP A 27 -13.21 -1.68 -3.69
C ASP A 27 -12.89 -0.42 -4.51
N LEU A 28 -13.12 0.76 -3.94
CA LEU A 28 -13.03 2.06 -4.63
C LEU A 28 -12.37 3.14 -3.77
N LEU A 29 -11.62 2.76 -2.72
CA LEU A 29 -10.94 3.70 -1.81
C LEU A 29 -9.96 4.65 -2.54
N ASP A 30 -9.47 4.24 -3.72
CA ASP A 30 -8.46 4.98 -4.48
C ASP A 30 -9.02 5.82 -5.64
N LYS A 31 -10.34 5.81 -5.85
CA LYS A 31 -10.95 6.56 -6.97
C LYS A 31 -11.73 7.77 -6.49
N ASP A 32 -11.14 8.94 -6.72
CA ASP A 32 -11.77 10.25 -6.64
C ASP A 32 -13.07 10.26 -7.48
N ILE A 33 -14.19 10.63 -6.87
CA ILE A 33 -15.49 10.71 -7.58
C ILE A 33 -15.73 12.12 -8.08
N PHE A 34 -15.89 12.28 -9.39
CA PHE A 34 -16.17 13.56 -10.03
C PHE A 34 -17.58 14.09 -9.69
N PHE A 35 -17.66 15.38 -9.40
CA PHE A 35 -18.92 16.12 -9.33
C PHE A 35 -18.80 17.50 -9.97
N HIS A 36 -19.93 18.03 -10.44
CA HIS A 36 -20.04 19.40 -10.93
C HIS A 36 -20.82 20.25 -9.92
N ILE A 37 -20.40 21.50 -9.70
CA ILE A 37 -20.96 22.41 -8.69
C ILE A 37 -22.45 22.69 -8.91
N SER A 38 -22.95 22.59 -10.15
CA SER A 38 -24.37 22.77 -10.45
C SER A 38 -25.28 21.81 -9.67
N LYS A 39 -24.80 20.60 -9.37
CA LYS A 39 -25.54 19.61 -8.57
C LYS A 39 -25.73 20.06 -7.12
N ILE A 40 -24.75 20.81 -6.58
CA ILE A 40 -24.79 21.38 -5.22
C ILE A 40 -25.53 22.72 -5.23
N LYS A 41 -25.12 23.65 -6.09
CA LYS A 41 -25.60 25.04 -6.14
C LYS A 41 -27.10 25.17 -6.35
N SER A 42 -27.71 24.22 -7.07
CA SER A 42 -29.16 24.21 -7.29
C SER A 42 -29.98 23.92 -6.03
N ARG A 43 -29.45 23.11 -5.11
CA ARG A 43 -30.13 22.69 -3.87
C ARG A 43 -29.60 23.39 -2.60
N TYR A 44 -28.31 23.72 -2.58
CA TYR A 44 -27.56 24.21 -1.42
C TYR A 44 -26.64 25.39 -1.81
N PRO A 45 -27.21 26.56 -2.17
CA PRO A 45 -26.43 27.71 -2.65
C PRO A 45 -25.46 28.27 -1.61
N GLU A 46 -25.78 28.17 -0.32
CA GLU A 46 -24.92 28.54 0.79
C GLU A 46 -23.65 27.69 0.86
N ILE A 47 -23.77 26.39 0.58
CA ILE A 47 -22.61 25.50 0.49
C ILE A 47 -21.79 25.87 -0.73
N ALA A 48 -22.40 26.11 -1.89
CA ALA A 48 -21.67 26.52 -3.08
C ALA A 48 -20.82 27.80 -2.86
N LYS A 49 -21.28 28.74 -2.01
CA LYS A 49 -20.47 29.90 -1.61
C LYS A 49 -19.20 29.52 -0.83
N GLN A 50 -19.24 28.48 -0.01
CA GLN A 50 -18.05 27.98 0.70
C GLN A 50 -17.02 27.42 -0.28
N PHE A 51 -17.47 26.75 -1.34
CA PHE A 51 -16.61 26.25 -2.40
C PHE A 51 -15.93 27.39 -3.17
N ASP A 52 -16.68 28.44 -3.50
CA ASP A 52 -16.15 29.64 -4.17
C ASP A 52 -15.14 30.38 -3.27
N ALA A 53 -15.26 30.27 -1.95
CA ALA A 53 -14.33 30.82 -0.95
C ALA A 53 -13.18 29.86 -0.58
N GLU A 54 -13.00 28.75 -1.32
CA GLU A 54 -11.98 27.71 -1.08
C GLU A 54 -12.08 26.97 0.27
N ALA A 55 -13.19 27.12 0.99
CA ALA A 55 -13.48 26.47 2.26
C ALA A 55 -14.15 25.08 2.09
N TYR A 56 -13.79 24.32 1.06
CA TYR A 56 -14.47 23.07 0.70
C TYR A 56 -13.93 21.82 1.41
N HIS A 57 -12.72 21.87 1.99
CA HIS A 57 -12.03 20.70 2.56
C HIS A 57 -12.76 20.06 3.75
N GLU A 58 -13.63 20.82 4.42
CA GLU A 58 -14.44 20.35 5.56
C GLU A 58 -15.85 19.92 5.14
N VAL A 59 -16.20 20.06 3.86
CA VAL A 59 -17.56 19.75 3.40
C VAL A 59 -17.71 18.25 3.20
N PHE A 60 -18.51 17.65 4.09
CA PHE A 60 -19.00 16.29 3.97
C PHE A 60 -20.30 16.29 3.17
N ILE A 61 -20.40 15.40 2.17
CA ILE A 61 -21.62 15.26 1.38
C ILE A 61 -22.06 13.81 1.24
N TRP A 62 -23.36 13.63 1.17
CA TRP A 62 -24.05 12.42 0.75
C TRP A 62 -24.37 12.53 -0.74
N TYR A 63 -24.22 11.45 -1.50
CA TYR A 63 -24.45 11.51 -2.94
C TYR A 63 -24.86 10.16 -3.54
N SER A 64 -25.54 10.22 -4.68
CA SER A 64 -25.77 9.07 -5.54
C SER A 64 -24.84 9.12 -6.76
N LEU A 65 -24.61 7.96 -7.36
CA LEU A 65 -23.80 7.84 -8.57
C LEU A 65 -24.69 7.56 -9.78
N GLU A 66 -24.37 8.20 -10.89
CA GLU A 66 -24.76 7.80 -12.25
C GLU A 66 -23.52 7.38 -13.04
N GLU A 67 -23.72 6.52 -14.05
CA GLU A 67 -22.66 6.09 -14.96
C GLU A 67 -22.90 6.71 -16.33
N ASN A 68 -21.87 7.35 -16.87
CA ASN A 68 -21.89 7.98 -18.19
C ASN A 68 -20.68 7.52 -19.01
N ASN A 69 -20.53 8.07 -20.23
CA ASN A 69 -19.44 7.71 -21.14
C ASN A 69 -18.03 8.02 -20.59
N LYS A 70 -17.92 8.79 -19.50
CA LYS A 70 -16.67 9.15 -18.80
C LYS A 70 -16.51 8.41 -17.47
N GLY A 71 -17.38 7.45 -17.16
CA GLY A 71 -17.38 6.69 -15.92
C GLY A 71 -18.44 7.16 -14.91
N LYS A 72 -18.19 6.88 -13.63
CA LYS A 72 -19.13 7.22 -12.54
C LYS A 72 -18.97 8.68 -12.12
N CYS A 73 -20.08 9.41 -12.02
CA CYS A 73 -20.11 10.76 -11.47
C CYS A 73 -21.27 10.95 -10.48
N VAL A 74 -21.19 12.02 -9.69
CA VAL A 74 -22.26 12.41 -8.77
C VAL A 74 -23.51 12.83 -9.54
N ASP A 75 -24.62 12.14 -9.26
CA ASP A 75 -25.93 12.45 -9.81
C ASP A 75 -26.70 13.41 -8.89
N GLU A 76 -26.98 12.99 -7.66
CA GLU A 76 -27.67 13.78 -6.65
C GLU A 76 -26.78 14.00 -5.42
N VAL A 77 -27.03 15.09 -4.69
CA VAL A 77 -26.28 15.49 -3.48
C VAL A 77 -27.24 15.82 -2.33
N TRP A 78 -26.85 15.47 -1.11
CA TRP A 78 -27.45 15.89 0.14
C TRP A 78 -26.39 16.27 1.16
N ILE A 79 -26.73 17.23 2.02
CA ILE A 79 -25.82 17.81 3.02
C ILE A 79 -26.00 17.19 4.40
N SER A 80 -27.12 16.51 4.61
CA SER A 80 -27.44 15.74 5.80
C SER A 80 -28.17 14.47 5.40
N PHE A 81 -27.94 13.41 6.15
CA PHE A 81 -28.63 12.13 5.97
C PHE A 81 -30.17 12.28 6.00
N GLN A 82 -30.67 13.23 6.79
CA GLN A 82 -32.11 13.50 6.93
C GLN A 82 -32.75 14.08 5.66
N ASN A 83 -31.97 14.66 4.74
CA ASN A 83 -32.48 15.19 3.47
C ASN A 83 -32.66 14.11 2.40
N ILE A 84 -32.18 12.90 2.65
CA ILE A 84 -32.22 11.78 1.70
C ILE A 84 -33.63 11.16 1.72
N PRO A 85 -34.19 10.72 0.59
CA PRO A 85 -35.48 10.01 0.58
C PRO A 85 -35.47 8.80 1.53
N GLU A 86 -36.54 8.64 2.33
CA GLU A 86 -36.66 7.61 3.38
C GLU A 86 -36.35 6.18 2.88
N GLN A 87 -36.86 5.82 1.69
CA GLN A 87 -36.59 4.52 1.06
C GLN A 87 -35.11 4.25 0.79
N ILE A 88 -34.31 5.30 0.59
CA ILE A 88 -32.87 5.22 0.37
C ILE A 88 -32.14 5.20 1.72
N GLN A 89 -32.62 5.98 2.70
CA GLN A 89 -32.08 5.97 4.07
C GLN A 89 -32.14 4.55 4.66
N ASP A 90 -33.27 3.86 4.58
CA ASP A 90 -33.43 2.52 5.16
C ASP A 90 -32.47 1.49 4.55
N LYS A 91 -32.31 1.53 3.23
CA LYS A 91 -31.34 0.66 2.53
C LYS A 91 -29.92 0.92 3.03
N PHE A 92 -29.58 2.19 3.25
CA PHE A 92 -28.26 2.58 3.72
C PHE A 92 -28.03 2.24 5.19
N ARG A 93 -29.03 2.43 6.07
CA ARG A 93 -29.00 1.99 7.48
C ARG A 93 -28.68 0.50 7.59
N ASN A 94 -29.36 -0.31 6.79
CA ASN A 94 -29.13 -1.75 6.73
C ASN A 94 -27.72 -2.11 6.23
N MET A 95 -27.26 -1.45 5.16
CA MET A 95 -25.92 -1.65 4.63
C MET A 95 -24.85 -1.25 5.64
N PHE A 96 -24.97 -0.07 6.25
CA PHE A 96 -24.04 0.43 7.26
C PHE A 96 -23.99 -0.50 8.47
N SER A 97 -25.14 -0.98 8.96
CA SER A 97 -25.21 -1.93 10.07
C SER A 97 -24.48 -3.23 9.74
N SER A 98 -24.64 -3.77 8.53
CA SER A 98 -23.90 -4.96 8.08
C SER A 98 -22.38 -4.71 8.04
N ILE A 99 -21.96 -3.57 7.49
CA ILE A 99 -20.55 -3.17 7.43
C ILE A 99 -19.97 -3.01 8.85
N ALA A 100 -20.64 -2.25 9.71
CA ALA A 100 -20.23 -2.01 11.09
C ALA A 100 -20.12 -3.32 11.89
N ASN A 101 -21.06 -4.24 11.69
CA ASN A 101 -21.04 -5.58 12.29
C ASN A 101 -19.86 -6.44 11.81
N SER A 102 -19.32 -6.20 10.62
CA SER A 102 -18.10 -6.87 10.15
C SER A 102 -16.79 -6.19 10.59
N MET A 103 -16.84 -4.93 11.03
CA MET A 103 -15.65 -4.14 11.40
C MET A 103 -15.19 -4.39 12.85
N SER A 104 -13.91 -4.13 13.10
CA SER A 104 -13.37 -4.08 14.47
C SER A 104 -13.76 -2.79 15.17
N LEU A 105 -13.86 -2.83 16.50
CA LEU A 105 -14.21 -1.66 17.31
C LEU A 105 -13.26 -0.47 17.04
N LYS A 106 -11.94 -0.73 16.94
CA LYS A 106 -10.94 0.30 16.64
C LYS A 106 -11.21 1.01 15.30
N LYS A 107 -11.62 0.27 14.27
CA LYS A 107 -11.97 0.85 12.96
C LYS A 107 -13.27 1.64 13.03
N LEU A 108 -14.28 1.13 13.75
CA LEU A 108 -15.57 1.82 13.90
C LEU A 108 -15.43 3.15 14.67
N GLN A 109 -14.47 3.22 15.59
CA GLN A 109 -14.13 4.43 16.36
C GLN A 109 -13.21 5.40 15.60
N ASP A 110 -12.82 5.09 14.36
CA ASP A 110 -12.13 6.06 13.51
C ASP A 110 -13.04 7.28 13.28
N SER A 111 -12.46 8.47 13.35
CA SER A 111 -13.17 9.76 13.37
C SER A 111 -14.13 9.95 12.20
N GLY A 112 -13.79 9.43 11.02
CA GLY A 112 -14.65 9.49 9.83
C GLY A 112 -15.88 8.59 9.95
N LEU A 113 -15.70 7.34 10.38
CA LEU A 113 -16.80 6.37 10.51
C LEU A 113 -17.68 6.66 11.73
N LEU A 114 -17.11 7.25 12.79
CA LEU A 114 -17.86 7.72 13.95
C LEU A 114 -18.90 8.77 13.55
N LYS A 115 -18.50 9.80 12.80
CA LYS A 115 -19.41 10.85 12.32
C LYS A 115 -20.52 10.29 11.44
N ILE A 116 -20.15 9.42 10.50
CA ILE A 116 -21.10 8.73 9.61
C ILE A 116 -22.11 7.91 10.43
N GLY A 117 -21.62 7.14 11.40
CA GLY A 117 -22.45 6.33 12.28
C GLY A 117 -23.43 7.17 13.09
N GLN A 118 -23.01 8.33 13.60
CA GLN A 118 -23.84 9.27 14.35
C GLN A 118 -24.88 10.00 13.49
N GLU A 119 -24.62 10.20 12.19
CA GLU A 119 -25.62 10.79 11.28
C GLU A 119 -26.67 9.78 10.82
N ILE A 120 -26.25 8.51 10.64
CA ILE A 120 -27.14 7.44 10.19
C ILE A 120 -27.97 6.96 11.36
N LEU A 121 -27.32 6.43 12.39
CA LEU A 121 -27.98 5.82 13.54
C LEU A 121 -28.36 6.89 14.54
N ASP A 122 -29.49 6.73 15.22
CA ASP A 122 -29.75 7.60 16.35
C ASP A 122 -28.73 7.34 17.48
N ASP A 123 -28.63 8.29 18.42
CA ASP A 123 -27.67 8.22 19.53
C ASP A 123 -27.85 6.94 20.38
N ALA A 124 -29.05 6.37 20.44
CA ALA A 124 -29.32 5.14 21.20
C ALA A 124 -28.86 3.91 20.42
N GLU A 125 -29.21 3.80 19.14
CA GLU A 125 -28.79 2.75 18.23
C GLU A 125 -27.26 2.67 18.12
N TYR A 126 -26.59 3.82 17.98
CA TYR A 126 -25.13 3.86 17.89
C TYR A 126 -24.46 3.38 19.19
N LYS A 127 -25.00 3.77 20.36
CA LYS A 127 -24.50 3.29 21.65
C LYS A 127 -24.66 1.78 21.80
N VAL A 128 -25.82 1.25 21.47
CA VAL A 128 -26.09 -0.20 21.51
C VAL A 128 -25.10 -0.97 20.61
N LEU A 129 -24.83 -0.47 19.41
CA LEU A 129 -23.85 -1.07 18.49
C LEU A 129 -22.42 -1.10 19.09
N ILE A 130 -21.99 0.00 19.71
CA ILE A 130 -20.68 0.11 20.35
C ILE A 130 -20.56 -0.83 21.55
N GLU A 131 -21.60 -0.90 22.38
CA GLU A 131 -21.66 -1.79 23.55
C GLU A 131 -21.58 -3.26 23.11
N GLN A 132 -22.38 -3.67 22.11
CA GLN A 132 -22.32 -5.02 21.54
C GLN A 132 -20.92 -5.37 21.02
N LYS A 133 -20.23 -4.42 20.37
CA LYS A 133 -18.86 -4.61 19.89
C LYS A 133 -17.85 -4.73 21.04
N GLN A 134 -18.03 -3.98 22.12
CA GLN A 134 -17.20 -4.08 23.31
C GLN A 134 -17.39 -5.43 24.00
N GLU A 135 -18.63 -5.90 24.14
CA GLU A 135 -18.96 -7.20 24.72
C GLU A 135 -18.37 -8.34 23.89
N GLN A 136 -18.55 -8.35 22.57
CA GLN A 136 -17.92 -9.34 21.68
C GLN A 136 -16.39 -9.35 21.81
N THR A 137 -15.78 -8.17 21.92
CA THR A 137 -14.33 -8.05 22.12
C THR A 137 -13.89 -8.62 23.47
N GLN A 138 -14.69 -8.43 24.52
CA GLN A 138 -14.43 -9.00 25.85
C GLN A 138 -14.68 -10.50 25.90
N GLU A 139 -15.74 -11.00 25.27
CA GLU A 139 -16.01 -12.44 25.14
C GLU A 139 -14.90 -13.14 24.38
N ASN A 140 -14.43 -12.57 23.27
CA ASN A 140 -13.29 -13.08 22.52
C ASN A 140 -11.98 -13.08 23.33
N LYS A 141 -11.86 -12.25 24.38
CA LYS A 141 -10.75 -12.31 25.35
C LYS A 141 -10.97 -13.34 26.46
N LYS A 142 -12.23 -13.61 26.81
CA LYS A 142 -12.64 -14.54 27.88
C LYS A 142 -12.71 -15.98 27.43
N ILE A 143 -12.99 -16.25 26.16
CA ILE A 143 -12.70 -17.54 25.55
C ILE A 143 -11.23 -17.72 25.87
N PRO A 144 -10.86 -18.64 26.79
CA PRO A 144 -9.47 -18.95 27.02
C PRO A 144 -9.01 -19.26 25.61
N GLN A 145 -8.02 -18.52 25.10
CA GLN A 145 -7.27 -19.08 24.00
C GLN A 145 -7.00 -20.48 24.51
N ASN A 146 -7.65 -21.47 23.90
CA ASN A 146 -7.16 -22.81 23.98
C ASN A 146 -5.80 -22.59 23.35
N VAL A 147 -4.83 -22.28 24.22
CA VAL A 147 -3.62 -23.03 24.36
C VAL A 147 -4.11 -24.47 24.31
N HIS A 148 -4.47 -24.96 23.10
CA HIS A 148 -3.66 -25.96 22.50
C HIS A 148 -2.29 -25.66 23.07
N THR A 149 -1.94 -26.42 24.11
CA THR A 149 -0.61 -26.95 24.20
C THR A 149 -0.32 -27.31 22.75
N ARG A 150 0.23 -26.34 22.00
CA ARG A 150 1.05 -26.56 20.85
C ARG A 150 2.03 -27.49 21.52
N LYS A 151 1.75 -28.80 21.46
CA LYS A 151 2.75 -29.86 21.66
C LYS A 151 3.96 -29.20 21.09
N SER A 152 4.95 -28.85 21.91
CA SER A 152 6.05 -28.00 21.51
C SER A 152 6.51 -28.59 20.19
N ARG A 153 6.03 -28.01 19.09
CA ARG A 153 6.43 -28.40 17.77
C ARG A 153 7.74 -27.71 17.85
N GLU A 154 8.77 -28.48 18.15
CA GLU A 154 10.14 -28.02 17.97
C GLU A 154 10.05 -27.24 16.67
N PRO A 155 10.24 -25.91 16.72
CA PRO A 155 10.07 -25.09 15.54
C PRO A 155 10.87 -25.83 14.49
N ASN A 156 10.24 -26.20 13.37
CA ASN A 156 10.93 -26.89 12.30
C ASN A 156 12.11 -25.99 11.96
N ARG A 157 13.27 -26.28 12.56
CA ARG A 157 14.51 -25.55 12.37
C ARG A 157 15.00 -26.13 11.08
N VAL A 158 14.39 -25.67 9.99
CA VAL A 158 14.94 -25.84 8.67
C VAL A 158 16.34 -25.25 8.78
N PHE A 159 17.34 -26.05 8.45
CA PHE A 159 18.72 -25.59 8.38
C PHE A 159 18.83 -24.62 7.21
N VAL A 160 18.36 -23.40 7.40
CA VAL A 160 18.58 -22.31 6.46
C VAL A 160 20.05 -21.95 6.58
N ASN A 161 20.71 -21.81 5.44
CA ASN A 161 22.08 -21.33 5.47
C ASN A 161 22.08 -19.86 5.91
N TYR A 162 22.56 -19.60 7.12
CA TYR A 162 22.60 -18.27 7.72
C TYR A 162 23.94 -17.53 7.52
N LEU A 163 24.75 -17.95 6.53
CA LEU A 163 26.01 -17.28 6.21
C LEU A 163 25.81 -15.76 6.09
N GLY A 164 26.66 -14.98 6.74
CA GLY A 164 26.63 -13.50 6.69
C GLY A 164 25.79 -12.83 7.79
N LEU A 165 24.96 -13.57 8.54
CA LEU A 165 24.21 -12.99 9.64
C LEU A 165 25.02 -12.88 10.94
N PRO A 166 24.74 -11.89 11.80
CA PRO A 166 25.23 -11.85 13.17
C PRO A 166 24.83 -13.09 13.99
N GLU A 167 25.75 -13.56 14.84
CA GLU A 167 25.55 -14.80 15.61
C GLU A 167 24.34 -14.76 16.55
N TYR A 168 24.02 -13.57 17.06
CA TYR A 168 22.89 -13.38 17.98
C TYR A 168 21.53 -13.66 17.31
N LEU A 169 21.42 -13.55 15.99
CA LEU A 169 20.17 -13.75 15.26
C LEU A 169 19.83 -15.23 15.04
N TYR A 170 20.81 -16.13 14.95
CA TYR A 170 20.59 -17.53 14.56
C TYR A 170 19.54 -18.26 15.40
N LYS A 171 19.42 -17.91 16.69
CA LYS A 171 18.46 -18.55 17.62
C LYS A 171 17.10 -17.85 17.68
N GLN A 172 16.99 -16.68 17.05
CA GLN A 172 15.82 -15.80 17.11
C GLN A 172 14.99 -15.85 15.84
N ILE A 173 15.58 -16.28 14.71
CA ILE A 173 14.91 -16.34 13.42
C ILE A 173 13.72 -17.30 13.48
N PHE A 174 12.55 -16.76 13.16
CA PHE A 174 11.33 -17.48 12.91
C PHE A 174 11.02 -17.47 11.41
N GLU A 175 11.06 -18.63 10.78
CA GLU A 175 10.70 -18.78 9.37
C GLU A 175 9.18 -18.65 9.19
N VAL A 176 8.76 -17.63 8.44
CA VAL A 176 7.35 -17.38 8.17
C VAL A 176 6.92 -18.29 7.03
N SER A 177 6.28 -19.42 7.34
CA SER A 177 5.76 -20.33 6.31
C SER A 177 4.86 -19.59 5.31
N ARG A 178 4.97 -19.98 4.03
CA ARG A 178 4.27 -19.34 2.90
C ARG A 178 2.76 -19.30 3.08
N GLU A 179 2.17 -20.33 3.70
CA GLU A 179 0.72 -20.40 3.98
C GLU A 179 0.20 -19.24 4.84
N TRP A 180 1.08 -18.57 5.61
CA TRP A 180 0.73 -17.43 6.46
C TRP A 180 0.96 -16.08 5.78
N ARG A 181 1.49 -16.07 4.55
CA ARG A 181 1.77 -14.85 3.81
C ARG A 181 0.57 -14.50 2.94
N THR A 182 0.03 -13.32 3.15
CA THR A 182 -1.19 -12.86 2.46
C THR A 182 -0.90 -12.26 1.07
N HIS A 183 0.34 -11.85 0.80
CA HIS A 183 0.67 -11.15 -0.43
C HIS A 183 1.16 -12.11 -1.53
N GLU A 184 0.59 -12.01 -2.73
CA GLU A 184 0.87 -12.90 -3.87
C GLU A 184 2.35 -12.96 -4.28
N TRP A 185 3.06 -11.83 -4.22
CA TRP A 185 4.50 -11.74 -4.55
C TRP A 185 5.43 -12.60 -3.68
N SER A 186 4.95 -13.08 -2.53
CA SER A 186 5.70 -14.00 -1.66
C SER A 186 5.52 -15.48 -2.02
N HIS A 187 4.69 -15.76 -3.01
CA HIS A 187 4.40 -17.11 -3.53
C HIS A 187 5.00 -17.37 -4.90
N ILE A 188 5.55 -16.34 -5.55
CA ILE A 188 6.16 -16.48 -6.89
C ILE A 188 7.62 -16.89 -6.69
N PRO A 189 8.05 -18.06 -7.21
CA PRO A 189 9.43 -18.51 -7.10
C PRO A 189 10.43 -17.52 -7.67
N GLY A 190 11.58 -17.43 -7.00
CA GLY A 190 12.72 -16.60 -7.36
C GLY A 190 12.85 -15.31 -6.54
N GLY A 191 14.05 -14.73 -6.56
CA GLY A 191 14.30 -13.38 -6.06
C GLY A 191 15.21 -13.37 -4.84
N CYS A 192 14.62 -13.37 -3.66
CA CYS A 192 15.34 -12.95 -2.47
C CYS A 192 14.82 -13.61 -1.20
N ASP A 193 15.73 -13.98 -0.30
CA ASP A 193 15.36 -14.22 1.10
C ASP A 193 15.56 -12.91 1.86
N VAL A 194 14.60 -12.57 2.72
CA VAL A 194 14.61 -11.34 3.53
C VAL A 194 14.44 -11.70 5.00
N ILE A 195 15.32 -11.17 5.83
CA ILE A 195 15.22 -11.26 7.29
C ILE A 195 14.94 -9.87 7.84
N VAL A 196 13.87 -9.76 8.62
CA VAL A 196 13.44 -8.53 9.27
C VAL A 196 13.58 -8.68 10.78
N GLU A 197 14.45 -7.87 11.38
CA GLU A 197 14.58 -7.70 12.82
C GLU A 197 13.70 -6.53 13.25
N TYR A 198 12.65 -6.80 14.02
CA TYR A 198 11.69 -5.81 14.51
C TYR A 198 12.16 -5.18 15.82
N THR A 199 11.68 -3.98 16.12
CA THR A 199 12.02 -3.24 17.36
C THR A 199 11.57 -3.93 18.65
N ASP A 200 10.62 -4.86 18.55
CA ASP A 200 10.17 -5.70 19.68
C ASP A 200 10.99 -6.99 19.89
N GLY A 201 12.06 -7.16 19.12
CA GLY A 201 12.97 -8.31 19.21
C GLY A 201 12.52 -9.54 18.41
N ARG A 202 11.39 -9.48 17.69
CA ARG A 202 11.04 -10.55 16.73
C ARG A 202 11.98 -10.51 15.53
N VAL A 203 12.35 -11.69 15.03
CA VAL A 203 13.18 -11.83 13.82
C VAL A 203 12.47 -12.78 12.88
N HIS A 204 12.02 -12.29 11.73
CA HIS A 204 11.27 -13.10 10.76
C HIS A 204 12.08 -13.31 9.49
N LEU A 205 12.16 -14.55 9.03
CA LEU A 205 12.68 -14.91 7.71
C LEU A 205 11.52 -15.14 6.74
N TYR A 206 11.59 -14.46 5.60
CA TYR A 206 10.69 -14.64 4.47
C TYR A 206 11.52 -15.12 3.28
N ASP A 207 11.31 -16.37 2.88
CA ASP A 207 12.02 -17.00 1.77
C ASP A 207 11.36 -16.71 0.41
N TRP A 208 12.13 -16.77 -0.69
CA TRP A 208 11.61 -16.74 -2.06
C TRP A 208 10.66 -15.57 -2.38
N ILE A 209 11.06 -14.36 -2.00
CA ILE A 209 10.32 -13.15 -2.34
C ILE A 209 10.84 -12.60 -3.67
N LYS A 210 9.98 -12.55 -4.70
CA LYS A 210 10.35 -12.03 -6.02
C LYS A 210 10.61 -10.52 -6.05
N TYR A 211 9.84 -9.77 -5.28
CA TYR A 211 9.90 -8.30 -5.21
C TYR A 211 10.02 -7.87 -3.74
N PRO A 212 11.21 -8.00 -3.12
CA PRO A 212 11.39 -7.78 -1.69
C PRO A 212 11.09 -6.33 -1.28
N ASP A 213 11.43 -5.36 -2.14
CA ASP A 213 11.10 -3.95 -1.96
C ASP A 213 9.59 -3.74 -1.78
N ARG A 214 8.79 -4.22 -2.74
CA ARG A 214 7.33 -4.04 -2.70
C ARG A 214 6.68 -4.88 -1.59
N TYR A 215 7.21 -6.07 -1.32
CA TYR A 215 6.70 -6.94 -0.26
C TYR A 215 6.90 -6.29 1.11
N ILE A 216 8.09 -5.77 1.41
CA ILE A 216 8.34 -5.05 2.67
C ILE A 216 7.54 -3.74 2.73
N GLN A 217 7.39 -3.03 1.60
CA GLN A 217 6.52 -1.85 1.54
C GLN A 217 5.08 -2.16 1.96
N SER A 218 4.56 -3.34 1.60
CA SER A 218 3.18 -3.74 1.97
C SER A 218 2.95 -3.90 3.47
N PHE A 219 4.01 -4.04 4.27
CA PHE A 219 3.88 -4.08 5.74
C PHE A 219 3.43 -2.71 6.28
N PHE A 220 3.61 -1.67 5.48
CA PHE A 220 3.31 -0.28 5.77
C PHE A 220 2.18 0.26 4.88
N ASP A 221 1.26 -0.61 4.43
CA ASP A 221 0.09 -0.18 3.65
C ASP A 221 -0.66 0.98 4.33
N GLY A 222 -0.90 2.04 3.56
CA GLY A 222 -1.47 3.31 4.04
C GLY A 222 -0.46 4.34 4.54
N ILE A 223 0.83 4.02 4.60
CA ILE A 223 1.91 4.97 4.95
C ILE A 223 2.57 5.60 3.71
N VAL A 224 2.34 5.04 2.52
CA VAL A 224 2.97 5.52 1.27
C VAL A 224 2.55 6.95 0.89
N ASP A 225 1.41 7.43 1.41
CA ASP A 225 0.92 8.80 1.17
C ASP A 225 1.64 9.87 2.01
N TYR A 226 2.45 9.47 3.00
CA TYR A 226 3.16 10.42 3.86
C TYR A 226 4.44 10.94 3.19
N PRO A 227 4.95 12.12 3.57
CA PRO A 227 6.27 12.57 3.16
C PRO A 227 7.36 11.55 3.52
N GLN A 228 8.37 11.38 2.67
CA GLN A 228 9.41 10.36 2.84
C GLN A 228 10.09 10.40 4.21
N SER A 229 10.34 11.60 4.77
CA SER A 229 10.91 11.74 6.12
C SER A 229 10.04 11.11 7.22
N GLN A 230 8.72 11.16 7.08
CA GLN A 230 7.78 10.53 8.01
C GLN A 230 7.71 9.03 7.79
N GLN A 231 7.76 8.56 6.53
CA GLN A 231 7.84 7.14 6.21
C GLN A 231 9.07 6.49 6.85
N ILE A 232 10.24 7.16 6.76
CA ILE A 232 11.48 6.72 7.40
C ILE A 232 11.30 6.65 8.92
N ALA A 233 10.73 7.68 9.54
CA ALA A 233 10.50 7.71 10.98
C ALA A 233 9.57 6.56 11.44
N ILE A 234 8.50 6.29 10.70
CA ILE A 234 7.59 5.18 10.99
C ILE A 234 8.31 3.84 10.84
N ALA A 235 9.06 3.64 9.75
CA ALA A 235 9.81 2.42 9.54
C ALA A 235 10.84 2.16 10.67
N LYS A 236 11.53 3.20 11.14
CA LYS A 236 12.48 3.11 12.27
C LYS A 236 11.84 2.74 13.61
N ASN A 237 10.54 2.99 13.78
CA ASN A 237 9.82 2.59 14.99
C ASN A 237 9.41 1.12 14.98
N GLU A 238 9.32 0.49 13.80
CA GLU A 238 8.83 -0.89 13.64
C GLU A 238 9.96 -1.87 13.34
N ILE A 239 10.94 -1.48 12.53
CA ILE A 239 12.03 -2.35 12.06
C ILE A 239 13.36 -1.79 12.59
N THR A 240 14.17 -2.67 13.18
CA THR A 240 15.54 -2.37 13.61
C THR A 240 16.53 -2.57 12.47
N ARG A 241 16.50 -3.73 11.79
CA ARG A 241 17.42 -4.08 10.70
C ARG A 241 16.75 -4.97 9.66
N ILE A 242 17.26 -4.90 8.43
CA ILE A 242 16.90 -5.83 7.35
C ILE A 242 18.17 -6.44 6.78
N PHE A 243 18.18 -7.77 6.69
CA PHE A 243 19.19 -8.52 5.98
C PHE A 243 18.58 -9.18 4.76
N SER A 244 19.32 -9.26 3.67
CA SER A 244 18.81 -9.77 2.41
C SER A 244 19.88 -10.56 1.67
N ARG A 245 19.46 -11.53 0.87
CA ARG A 245 20.32 -12.21 -0.11
C ARG A 245 19.53 -12.52 -1.37
N PHE A 246 20.17 -12.35 -2.52
CA PHE A 246 19.55 -12.66 -3.80
C PHE A 246 19.89 -14.09 -4.23
N CYS A 247 18.88 -14.89 -4.56
CA CYS A 247 19.03 -16.29 -4.96
C CYS A 247 18.19 -16.53 -6.23
N GLU A 248 18.83 -16.98 -7.31
CA GLU A 248 18.11 -17.33 -8.54
C GLU A 248 17.62 -18.78 -8.50
N ASN A 249 18.39 -19.64 -7.84
CA ASN A 249 18.15 -21.06 -7.76
C ASN A 249 18.42 -21.60 -6.33
N GLU A 250 18.10 -22.86 -6.09
CA GLU A 250 18.27 -23.50 -4.77
C GLU A 250 19.74 -23.70 -4.36
N GLU A 251 20.68 -23.77 -5.31
CA GLU A 251 22.10 -23.88 -5.00
C GLU A 251 22.65 -22.54 -4.49
N ASP A 252 22.24 -21.41 -5.07
CA ASP A 252 22.59 -20.07 -4.58
C ASP A 252 22.15 -19.90 -3.12
N MET A 253 20.99 -20.46 -2.73
CA MET A 253 20.53 -20.40 -1.33
C MET A 253 21.48 -21.08 -0.35
N LYS A 254 22.34 -21.99 -0.82
CA LYS A 254 23.33 -22.70 0.00
C LYS A 254 24.68 -21.99 0.04
N THR A 255 24.94 -21.00 -0.79
CA THR A 255 26.27 -20.38 -0.89
C THR A 255 26.24 -18.87 -0.68
N THR A 256 25.15 -18.21 -1.08
CA THR A 256 24.98 -16.77 -0.98
C THR A 256 24.77 -16.35 0.47
N LYS A 257 25.58 -15.36 0.89
CA LYS A 257 25.54 -14.77 2.21
C LYS A 257 24.42 -13.73 2.31
N PHE A 258 23.82 -13.61 3.48
CA PHE A 258 23.01 -12.46 3.85
C PHE A 258 23.88 -11.23 4.03
N GLU A 259 23.39 -10.10 3.55
CA GLU A 259 24.01 -8.78 3.72
C GLU A 259 23.04 -7.85 4.45
N GLU A 260 23.54 -6.98 5.32
CA GLU A 260 22.73 -5.95 5.98
C GLU A 260 22.38 -4.88 4.93
N VAL A 261 21.10 -4.77 4.60
CA VAL A 261 20.60 -3.86 3.56
C VAL A 261 20.07 -2.55 4.16
N TRP A 262 19.54 -2.61 5.39
CA TRP A 262 18.96 -1.45 6.04
C TRP A 262 19.10 -1.55 7.56
N ASN A 263 19.35 -0.41 8.22
CA ASN A 263 19.52 -0.33 9.67
C ASN A 263 18.94 0.99 10.21
N SER A 264 18.00 0.88 11.15
CA SER A 264 17.26 2.01 11.71
C SER A 264 18.16 3.08 12.34
N GLU A 265 19.32 2.71 12.87
CA GLU A 265 20.23 3.63 13.55
C GLU A 265 20.83 4.66 12.58
N ASN A 266 21.17 4.23 11.36
CA ASN A 266 21.93 5.03 10.39
C ASN A 266 21.21 5.28 9.05
N ALA A 267 20.08 4.62 8.80
CA ALA A 267 19.37 4.76 7.54
C ALA A 267 18.83 6.19 7.30
N ASN A 268 19.03 6.66 6.08
CA ASN A 268 18.49 7.90 5.51
C ASN A 268 17.46 7.63 4.40
N THR A 269 17.17 6.37 4.11
CA THR A 269 16.18 5.91 3.13
C THR A 269 15.16 4.99 3.80
N THR A 270 14.05 4.75 3.10
CA THR A 270 13.06 3.76 3.55
C THR A 270 13.60 2.34 3.37
N PRO A 271 13.08 1.35 4.11
CA PRO A 271 13.53 -0.04 3.96
C PRO A 271 13.32 -0.62 2.56
N TRP A 272 12.21 -0.26 1.89
CA TRP A 272 11.93 -0.73 0.54
C TRP A 272 12.81 -0.06 -0.53
N ASP A 273 13.16 1.22 -0.37
CA ASP A 273 14.13 1.88 -1.24
C ASP A 273 15.52 1.23 -1.12
N ALA A 274 15.92 0.88 0.11
CA ALA A 274 17.18 0.19 0.34
C ALA A 274 17.21 -1.21 -0.32
N LEU A 275 16.12 -1.98 -0.19
CA LEU A 275 15.99 -3.28 -0.88
C LEU A 275 15.98 -3.16 -2.40
N LYS A 276 15.35 -2.12 -2.94
CA LYS A 276 15.37 -1.83 -4.37
C LYS A 276 16.79 -1.54 -4.86
N ASN A 277 17.53 -0.70 -4.14
CA ASN A 277 18.93 -0.39 -4.47
C ASN A 277 19.82 -1.63 -4.35
N PHE A 278 19.64 -2.43 -3.30
CA PHE A 278 20.37 -3.68 -3.11
C PHE A 278 20.18 -4.64 -4.30
N LYS A 279 18.95 -4.78 -4.79
CA LYS A 279 18.67 -5.57 -5.98
C LYS A 279 19.44 -5.08 -7.21
N ILE A 280 19.44 -3.76 -7.45
CA ILE A 280 20.17 -3.16 -8.58
C ILE A 280 21.68 -3.46 -8.47
N ILE A 281 22.26 -3.31 -7.27
CA ILE A 281 23.68 -3.61 -7.02
C ILE A 281 23.97 -5.09 -7.33
N LYS A 282 23.14 -6.02 -6.85
CA LYS A 282 23.33 -7.45 -7.11
C LYS A 282 23.15 -7.84 -8.58
N GLU A 283 22.31 -7.15 -9.32
CA GLU A 283 22.19 -7.33 -10.77
C GLU A 283 23.44 -6.83 -11.51
N GLN A 284 24.07 -5.74 -11.04
CA GLN A 284 25.31 -5.21 -11.60
C GLN A 284 26.52 -6.11 -11.31
N GLU A 285 26.69 -6.56 -10.06
CA GLU A 285 27.75 -7.50 -9.68
C GLU A 285 27.74 -8.77 -10.55
N LYS A 286 26.55 -9.28 -10.88
CA LYS A 286 26.40 -10.45 -11.76
C LYS A 286 26.85 -10.20 -13.19
N ILE A 287 26.59 -9.00 -13.71
CA ILE A 287 27.04 -8.64 -15.06
C ILE A 287 28.57 -8.60 -15.05
N GLU A 288 29.18 -8.00 -14.04
CA GLU A 288 30.64 -7.94 -13.89
C GLU A 288 31.28 -9.32 -13.73
N ASP A 289 30.63 -10.26 -13.03
CA ASP A 289 31.13 -11.64 -12.90
C ASP A 289 31.05 -12.46 -14.20
N VAL A 290 30.10 -12.15 -15.09
CA VAL A 290 29.89 -12.89 -16.36
C VAL A 290 30.85 -12.40 -17.45
N PHE A 291 31.20 -11.12 -17.45
CA PHE A 291 32.11 -10.54 -18.43
C PHE A 291 33.47 -10.30 -17.79
N SER A 292 34.47 -11.10 -18.15
CA SER A 292 35.85 -10.80 -17.73
C SER A 292 36.28 -9.43 -18.29
N GLU A 293 37.22 -8.75 -17.63
CA GLU A 293 37.78 -7.49 -18.16
C GLU A 293 38.26 -7.64 -19.61
N ASP A 294 38.71 -8.84 -19.99
CA ASP A 294 39.13 -9.20 -21.35
C ASP A 294 37.93 -9.29 -22.31
N ASP A 295 36.79 -9.84 -21.90
CA ASP A 295 35.56 -9.91 -22.71
C ASP A 295 34.94 -8.51 -22.94
N LEU A 296 35.04 -7.63 -21.92
CA LEU A 296 34.61 -6.23 -22.04
C LEU A 296 35.50 -5.45 -23.01
N TYR A 297 36.80 -5.77 -23.06
CA TYR A 297 37.74 -5.21 -24.02
C TYR A 297 37.43 -5.66 -25.45
N ASP A 298 37.08 -6.93 -25.68
CA ASP A 298 36.72 -7.41 -27.02
C ASP A 298 35.38 -6.83 -27.52
N LEU A 299 34.42 -6.60 -26.63
CA LEU A 299 33.18 -5.86 -26.96
C LEU A 299 33.44 -4.38 -27.26
N ALA A 300 34.43 -3.76 -26.60
CA ALA A 300 34.84 -2.39 -26.85
C ALA A 300 35.75 -2.21 -28.09
N ILE A 301 36.38 -3.29 -28.58
CA ILE A 301 37.37 -3.25 -29.67
C ILE A 301 36.81 -3.69 -31.03
N THR A 302 35.56 -4.15 -31.14
CA THR A 302 34.95 -4.33 -32.48
C THR A 302 34.80 -2.97 -33.21
N PRO A 303 35.65 -2.66 -34.21
CA PRO A 303 35.67 -1.34 -34.81
C PRO A 303 34.84 -1.40 -36.08
N ASN A 304 33.51 -1.32 -35.99
CA ASN A 304 32.72 -0.93 -37.16
C ASN A 304 31.29 -0.43 -36.94
N TRP A 305 30.97 0.17 -35.80
CA TRP A 305 29.77 0.98 -35.65
C TRP A 305 30.14 2.32 -35.05
N SER A 306 30.66 3.22 -35.90
CA SER A 306 30.72 4.65 -35.59
C SER A 306 29.30 5.20 -35.59
N VAL A 307 28.57 4.94 -34.51
CA VAL A 307 27.44 5.77 -34.11
C VAL A 307 27.96 6.58 -32.92
N ASP A 308 28.13 7.88 -33.15
CA ASP A 308 28.63 8.85 -32.18
C ASP A 308 27.88 8.73 -30.84
N ARG A 309 28.53 8.14 -29.83
CA ARG A 309 28.02 8.04 -28.45
C ARG A 309 27.82 9.38 -27.73
N TYR A 310 28.04 10.51 -28.41
CA TYR A 310 27.94 11.86 -27.86
C TYR A 310 26.67 12.62 -28.27
N GLN A 311 25.70 11.99 -28.94
CA GLN A 311 24.47 12.69 -29.38
C GLN A 311 23.18 12.36 -28.63
N PHE A 312 23.20 11.46 -27.65
CA PHE A 312 21.99 11.13 -26.89
C PHE A 312 22.06 11.72 -25.48
N GLU A 313 21.22 12.73 -25.22
CA GLU A 313 21.17 13.45 -23.94
C GLU A 313 20.57 12.59 -22.81
N ASN A 314 19.94 11.46 -23.12
CA ASN A 314 19.28 10.56 -22.17
C ASN A 314 19.27 9.09 -22.66
N LEU A 315 19.41 8.14 -21.72
CA LEU A 315 19.30 6.68 -21.90
C LEU A 315 18.03 6.21 -22.64
N SER A 316 16.94 6.96 -22.55
CA SER A 316 15.66 6.67 -23.24
C SER A 316 15.81 6.77 -24.76
N ASP A 317 16.55 7.78 -25.25
CA ASP A 317 16.74 8.02 -26.69
C ASP A 317 17.64 6.93 -27.31
N TYR A 318 18.57 6.39 -26.50
CA TYR A 318 19.41 5.26 -26.89
C TYR A 318 18.61 3.95 -27.00
N ALA A 319 17.68 3.72 -26.07
CA ALA A 319 16.83 2.53 -26.08
C ALA A 319 15.88 2.50 -27.29
N GLU A 320 15.30 3.65 -27.67
CA GLU A 320 14.46 3.77 -28.85
C GLU A 320 15.25 3.51 -30.14
N ALA A 321 16.44 4.10 -30.27
CA ALA A 321 17.28 3.97 -31.46
C ALA A 321 17.83 2.54 -31.67
N VAL A 322 18.19 1.84 -30.59
CA VAL A 322 18.83 0.52 -30.68
C VAL A 322 17.80 -0.62 -30.65
N TRP A 323 16.68 -0.46 -29.94
CA TRP A 323 15.74 -1.55 -29.68
C TRP A 323 14.34 -1.30 -30.29
N GLY A 324 14.10 -0.14 -30.90
CA GLY A 324 12.81 0.20 -31.52
C GLY A 324 11.67 0.33 -30.51
N ILE A 325 11.99 0.61 -29.24
CA ILE A 325 11.01 0.81 -28.17
C ILE A 325 10.63 2.29 -28.16
N PRO A 326 9.42 2.68 -28.58
CA PRO A 326 9.04 4.09 -28.67
C PRO A 326 9.04 4.75 -27.28
N ASP A 327 9.54 5.98 -27.19
CA ASP A 327 9.60 6.74 -25.94
C ASP A 327 8.19 6.90 -25.36
N PRO A 328 7.92 6.41 -24.14
CA PRO A 328 6.59 6.51 -23.52
C PRO A 328 6.14 7.95 -23.27
N ARG A 329 7.03 8.95 -23.38
CA ARG A 329 6.69 10.37 -23.31
C ARG A 329 6.12 10.94 -24.62
N LEU A 330 6.27 10.23 -25.74
CA LEU A 330 5.82 10.67 -27.06
C LEU A 330 4.51 9.99 -27.51
N VAL A 331 3.90 9.18 -26.64
CA VAL A 331 2.59 8.56 -26.90
C VAL A 331 1.48 9.53 -26.44
N GLU A 332 1.33 10.64 -27.14
CA GLU A 332 0.07 11.40 -27.15
C GLU A 332 -0.57 11.28 -28.54
N ASP A 333 -1.86 10.98 -28.53
CA ASP A 333 -2.79 10.79 -29.66
C ASP A 333 -2.82 9.40 -30.35
N PHE A 334 -3.52 8.45 -29.71
CA PHE A 334 -4.37 7.46 -30.36
C PHE A 334 -5.67 7.21 -29.58
#